data_AF-A0A830GES1-F1
#
_entry.id   AF-A0A830GES1-F1
#
_cell.length_a   1.000
_cell.length_b   1.000
_cell.length_c   1.000
_cell.angle_alpha   90.00
_cell.angle_beta   90.00
_cell.angle_gamma   90.00
#
_symmetry.space_group_name_H-M   'P 1'
#
loop_
_entity.id
_entity.type
_entity.pdbx_description
1 polymer ?
#
loop_
_entity_poly.entity_id
_entity_poly.type
_entity_poly.pdbx_seq_one_letter_code
_entity_poly.pdbx_strand_id
1 'polypeptide(L)' 'MPSDATPLSDLECREQALSNVRDAVAALQQVPAPALDAEKHDLLQEADDNLRSLERALTNEVDQLRESNDA' A
#
# COMPACT_ATOMS: atom_id res chain seq x y z
N MET A 1 7.37 -12.93 -29.29
CA MET A 1 6.42 -13.28 -28.21
C MET A 1 5.76 -11.99 -27.76
N PRO A 2 4.54 -11.65 -28.20
CA PRO A 2 3.80 -10.56 -27.59
C PRO A 2 3.35 -11.03 -26.20
N SER A 3 3.71 -10.28 -25.16
CA SER A 3 3.26 -10.54 -23.81
C SER A 3 1.78 -10.13 -23.70
N ASP A 4 0.88 -11.10 -23.87
CA ASP A 4 -0.54 -10.97 -23.49
C ASP A 4 -0.63 -10.92 -21.95
N ALA A 5 -0.19 -9.81 -21.36
CA ALA A 5 -0.60 -9.48 -20.00
C ALA A 5 -2.04 -8.99 -20.11
N THR A 6 -3.00 -9.87 -19.81
CA THR A 6 -4.39 -9.48 -19.62
C THR A 6 -4.42 -8.33 -18.61
N PRO A 7 -5.09 -7.20 -18.89
CA PRO A 7 -5.18 -6.13 -17.91
C PRO A 7 -5.82 -6.70 -16.64
N LEU A 8 -5.14 -6.52 -15.51
CA LEU A 8 -5.63 -6.93 -14.20
C LEU A 8 -7.04 -6.37 -13.99
N SER A 9 -7.92 -7.17 -13.39
CA SER A 9 -9.23 -6.69 -12.98
C SER A 9 -9.11 -5.56 -11.95
N ASP A 10 -10.17 -4.77 -11.82
CA ASP A 10 -10.24 -3.66 -10.86
C ASP A 10 -10.00 -4.09 -9.40
N LEU A 11 -10.34 -5.34 -9.07
CA LEU A 11 -10.08 -5.95 -7.77
C LEU A 11 -8.59 -6.32 -7.64
N GLU A 12 -8.03 -7.02 -8.62
CA GLU A 12 -6.61 -7.41 -8.61
C GLU A 12 -5.67 -6.18 -8.59
N CYS A 13 -6.03 -5.10 -9.30
CA CYS A 13 -5.30 -3.83 -9.26
C CYS A 13 -5.26 -3.25 -7.85
N ARG A 14 -6.38 -3.28 -7.11
CA ARG A 14 -6.47 -2.73 -5.75
C ARG A 14 -5.80 -3.62 -4.71
N GLU A 15 -5.90 -4.94 -4.86
CA GLU A 15 -5.16 -5.89 -4.01
C GLU A 15 -3.65 -5.74 -4.20
N GLN A 16 -3.18 -5.58 -5.44
CA GLN A 16 -1.77 -5.30 -5.72
C GLN A 16 -1.34 -3.95 -5.14
N ALA A 17 -2.16 -2.90 -5.27
CA ALA A 17 -1.87 -1.61 -4.67
C ALA A 17 -1.78 -1.71 -3.13
N LEU A 18 -2.69 -2.44 -2.49
CA LEU A 18 -2.67 -2.69 -1.06
C LEU A 18 -1.41 -3.45 -0.61
N SER A 19 -0.98 -4.45 -1.39
CA SER A 19 0.29 -5.16 -1.14
C SER A 19 1.47 -4.21 -1.20
N ASN A 20 1.55 -3.37 -2.23
CA ASN A 20 2.65 -2.41 -2.39
C ASN A 20 2.70 -1.40 -1.24
N VAL A 21 1.55 -0.95 -0.74
CA VAL A 21 1.47 -0.05 0.42
C VAL A 21 1.97 -0.73 1.68
N ARG A 22 1.61 -1.99 1.92
CA ARG A 22 2.11 -2.78 3.06
C ARG A 22 3.62 -2.97 3.00
N ASP A 23 4.16 -3.25 1.83
CA ASP A 23 5.60 -3.37 1.63
C ASP A 23 6.32 -2.04 1.90
N ALA A 24 5.73 -0.91 1.49
CA ALA A 24 6.27 0.42 1.78
C ALA A 24 6.28 0.73 3.29
N VAL A 25 5.20 0.41 4.00
CA VAL A 25 5.15 0.54 5.48
C VAL A 25 6.22 -0.32 6.14
N ALA A 26 6.38 -1.57 5.70
CA ALA A 26 7.40 -2.46 6.23
C ALA A 26 8.82 -1.93 5.98
N ALA A 27 9.07 -1.35 4.81
CA ALA A 27 10.37 -0.75 4.47
C ALA A 27 10.69 0.46 5.37
N LEU A 28 9.71 1.32 5.67
CA LEU A 28 9.89 2.44 6.60
C LEU A 28 10.27 1.97 8.00
N GLN A 29 9.65 0.89 8.48
CA GLN A 29 9.95 0.32 9.79
C GLN A 29 11.34 -0.32 9.89
N GLN A 30 11.99 -0.63 8.76
CA GLN A 30 13.34 -1.16 8.73
C GLN A 30 14.43 -0.08 8.73
N VAL A 31 14.07 1.20 8.68
CA VAL A 31 15.06 2.30 8.71
C VAL A 31 15.76 2.31 10.08
N PRO A 32 17.10 2.17 10.13
CA PRO A 32 17.83 2.19 11.39
C PRO A 32 17.74 3.58 12.06
N ALA A 33 17.40 3.62 13.36
CA ALA A 33 17.38 4.85 14.15
C ALA A 33 18.66 5.72 14.05
N PRO A 34 19.89 5.17 13.94
CA PRO A 34 21.09 5.99 13.76
C PRO A 34 21.16 6.74 12.43
N ALA A 35 20.36 6.34 11.42
CA ALA A 35 20.29 7.02 10.12
C ALA A 35 19.25 8.16 10.09
N LEU A 36 18.49 8.32 11.18
CA LEU A 36 17.41 9.29 11.33
C LEU A 36 17.92 10.52 12.09
N ASP A 37 18.02 11.65 11.38
CA ASP A 37 18.02 12.97 12.02
C ASP A 37 16.58 13.42 12.27
N ALA A 38 16.39 14.52 13.00
CA ALA A 38 15.06 14.98 13.41
C ALA A 38 14.16 15.28 12.20
N GLU A 39 14.70 15.88 11.13
CA GLU A 39 13.92 16.22 9.93
C GLU A 39 13.50 14.96 9.15
N LYS A 40 14.40 13.98 9.01
CA LYS A 40 14.05 12.68 8.41
C LYS A 40 13.05 11.92 9.26
N HIS A 41 13.17 11.98 10.58
CA HIS A 41 12.23 11.33 11.48
C HIS A 41 10.82 11.87 11.28
N ASP A 42 10.66 13.20 11.27
CA ASP A 42 9.35 13.83 11.04
C ASP A 42 8.79 13.50 9.65
N LEU A 43 9.64 13.46 8.61
CA LEU A 43 9.24 13.05 7.26
C LEU A 43 8.79 11.58 7.21
N LEU A 44 9.51 10.66 7.86
CA LEU A 44 9.13 9.24 7.90
C LEU A 44 7.86 9.02 8.74
N GLN A 45 7.68 9.80 9.80
CA GLN A 45 6.47 9.79 10.62
C GLN A 45 5.24 10.20 9.78
N GLU A 46 5.34 11.30 9.04
CA GLU A 46 4.28 11.75 8.13
C GLU A 46 4.03 10.73 7.01
N ALA A 47 5.09 10.12 6.47
CA ALA A 47 4.97 9.07 5.46
C ALA A 47 4.27 7.81 6.00
N ASP A 48 4.59 7.35 7.22
CA ASP A 48 3.94 6.20 7.86
C ASP A 48 2.44 6.49 8.11
N ASP A 49 2.10 7.67 8.61
CA ASP A 49 0.71 8.08 8.83
C ASP A 49 -0.10 8.10 7.53
N ASN A 50 0.47 8.67 6.46
CA ASN A 50 -0.15 8.71 5.13
C ASN A 50 -0.35 7.30 4.55
N LEU A 51 0.68 6.44 4.63
CA LEU A 51 0.60 5.08 4.12
C LEU A 51 -0.41 4.23 4.91
N ARG A 52 -0.50 4.38 6.23
CA ARG A 52 -1.53 3.71 7.04
C ARG A 52 -2.94 4.17 6.70
N SER A 53 -3.11 5.46 6.43
CA SER A 53 -4.41 5.99 5.97
C SER A 53 -4.78 5.39 4.61
N LEU A 54 -3.82 5.32 3.69
CA LEU A 54 -4.02 4.72 2.36
C LEU A 54 -4.29 3.20 2.44
N GLU A 55 -3.58 2.48 3.32
CA GLU A 55 -3.80 1.05 3.56
C GLU A 55 -5.23 0.79 4.01
N ARG A 56 -5.76 1.60 4.94
CA ARG A 56 -7.14 1.50 5.42
C ARG A 56 -8.15 1.78 4.30
N ALA A 57 -7.92 2.82 3.51
CA ALA A 57 -8.80 3.16 2.39
C ALA A 57 -8.85 2.03 1.36
N LEU A 58 -7.69 1.52 0.94
CA LEU A 58 -7.59 0.41 -0.02
C LEU A 58 -8.17 -0.89 0.55
N THR A 59 -7.96 -1.18 1.83
CA THR A 59 -8.58 -2.35 2.49
C THR A 59 -10.10 -2.26 2.40
N ASN A 60 -10.68 -1.11 2.75
CA ASN A 60 -12.12 -0.88 2.68
C ASN A 60 -12.65 -0.99 1.24
N GLU A 61 -11.90 -0.50 0.24
CA GLU A 61 -12.28 -0.61 -1.17
C GLU A 61 -12.25 -2.06 -1.67
N VAL A 62 -11.20 -2.82 -1.30
CA VAL A 62 -11.08 -4.25 -1.64
C VAL A 62 -12.23 -5.04 -1.03
N ASP A 63 -12.55 -4.80 0.25
CA ASP A 63 -13.64 -5.50 0.93
C ASP A 63 -15.00 -5.21 0.26
N GLN A 64 -15.29 -3.94 -0.06
CA GLN A 64 -16.51 -3.55 -0.78
C GLN A 64 -16.61 -4.19 -2.18
N LEU A 65 -15.49 -4.27 -2.91
CA LEU A 65 -15.46 -4.89 -4.23
C LEU A 65 -15.66 -6.40 -4.17
N ARG A 66 -15.09 -7.07 -3.16
CA ARG A 66 -15.31 -8.50 -2.93
C ARG A 66 -16.78 -8.78 -2.63
N GLU A 67 -17.38 -8.03 -1.72
CA GLU A 67 -18.80 -8.14 -1.39
C GLU A 67 -19.70 -7.87 -2.61
N SER A 68 -19.34 -6.91 -3.45
CA SER A 68 -20.11 -6.59 -4.67
C SER A 68 -19.95 -7.61 -5.80
N ASN A 69 -18.84 -8.35 -5.82
CA ASN A 69 -18.54 -9.35 -6.85
C ASN A 69 -19.04 -10.76 -6.47
N ASP A 70 -19.28 -11.00 -5.18
CA ASP A 70 -19.87 -12.23 -4.64
C ASP A 70 -21.41 -12.17 -4.51
N ALA A 71 -22.03 -11.00 -4.79
CA ALA A 71 -23.49 -10.76 -4.74
C ALA A 71 -24.18 -10.95 -6.11
#